data_AF-A0A9P5PQA7-F1
#
_entry.id   AF-A0A9P5PQA7-F1
#
_cell.length_a   1.000
_cell.length_b   1.000
_cell.length_c   1.000
_cell.angle_alpha   90.00
_cell.angle_beta   90.00
_cell.angle_gamma   90.00
#
_symmetry.space_group_name_H-M   'P 1'
#
loop_
_entity.id
_entity.type
_entity.pdbx_description
1 polymer ?
#
loop_
_entity_poly.entity_id
_entity_poly.type
_entity_poly.pdbx_seq_one_letter_code
_entity_poly.pdbx_strand_id
1 'polypeptide(L)'
;MTPEEAAFLNQFATVVFYDIVYNIWLFVLYGARRISQTAMQKPQLILLCCTMVSACFWNIFVVCLVDDLLLTKYGFIQTSKAGLFVQGEIALTKAFVWQRLQLLSGPIMSRMSDAIVTWRAWVMWPTNKLVRLTLIFLMVSDTVVVFGDILFDELTFPNLSRSGDLAAAVVSVIVNIITTLLIAFKAWHYRQRTKQVNIGLTKSLRIMLLWIESGVIYTIFHVLFTIFVFLDAPVKGTFSGVDVTYRLLAQIVVAFGTIYPLAVFIIVDQKMSMVEETMSLVTLHATQPEESMPMGSGDSE
;
A
#
# COMPACT_ATOMS: atom_id res chain seq x y z
N MET A 1 -34.11 -5.82 -28.03
CA MET A 1 -33.14 -5.05 -27.25
C MET A 1 -33.05 -3.66 -27.86
N THR A 2 -33.45 -2.64 -27.10
CA THR A 2 -33.39 -1.25 -27.56
C THR A 2 -31.95 -0.71 -27.50
N PRO A 3 -31.60 0.37 -28.23
CA PRO A 3 -30.29 1.01 -28.12
C PRO A 3 -29.94 1.42 -26.68
N GLU A 4 -30.94 1.84 -25.90
CA GLU A 4 -30.80 2.22 -24.49
C GLU A 4 -30.49 1.01 -23.61
N GLU A 5 -31.18 -0.12 -23.82
CA GLU A 5 -30.89 -1.37 -23.13
C GLU A 5 -29.48 -1.89 -23.46
N ALA A 6 -29.03 -1.72 -24.71
CA ALA A 6 -27.69 -2.09 -25.13
C ALA A 6 -26.61 -1.22 -24.49
N ALA A 7 -26.84 0.09 -24.41
CA ALA A 7 -25.94 1.02 -23.73
C ALA A 7 -25.85 0.72 -22.22
N PHE A 8 -27.00 0.48 -21.57
CA PHE A 8 -27.06 0.09 -20.16
C PHE A 8 -26.31 -1.21 -19.89
N LEU A 9 -26.58 -2.26 -20.69
CA LEU A 9 -25.90 -3.55 -20.52
C LEU A 9 -24.39 -3.43 -20.69
N ASN A 10 -23.94 -2.65 -21.68
CA ASN A 10 -22.52 -2.43 -21.92
C ASN A 10 -21.85 -1.70 -20.74
N GLN A 11 -22.48 -0.64 -20.24
CA GLN A 11 -21.98 0.09 -19.08
C GLN A 11 -21.91 -0.83 -17.84
N PHE A 12 -22.99 -1.56 -17.57
CA PHE A 12 -23.09 -2.46 -16.43
C PHE A 12 -22.06 -3.60 -16.49
N ALA A 13 -21.88 -4.22 -17.67
CA ALA A 13 -20.88 -5.27 -17.88
C ALA A 13 -19.45 -4.76 -17.75
N THR A 14 -19.19 -3.54 -18.20
CA THR A 14 -17.86 -2.93 -18.11
C THR A 14 -17.46 -2.68 -16.66
N VAL A 15 -18.38 -2.16 -15.84
CA VAL A 15 -18.15 -1.97 -14.39
C VAL A 15 -17.81 -3.31 -13.73
N VAL A 16 -18.67 -4.32 -13.91
CA VAL A 16 -18.46 -5.65 -13.33
C VAL A 16 -17.14 -6.28 -13.81
N PHE A 17 -16.76 -6.09 -15.07
CA PHE A 17 -15.48 -6.58 -15.58
C PHE A 17 -14.29 -5.94 -14.85
N TYR A 18 -14.28 -4.62 -14.66
CA TYR A 18 -13.18 -3.94 -13.98
C TYR A 18 -13.09 -4.31 -12.49
N ASP A 19 -14.23 -4.50 -11.83
CA ASP A 19 -14.26 -4.90 -10.43
C ASP A 19 -13.75 -6.35 -10.25
N ILE A 20 -14.09 -7.24 -11.17
CA ILE A 20 -13.54 -8.61 -11.18
C ILE A 20 -12.02 -8.57 -11.41
N VAL A 21 -11.53 -7.76 -12.35
CA VAL A 21 -10.09 -7.59 -12.59
C VAL A 21 -9.38 -7.05 -11.34
N TYR A 22 -9.98 -6.08 -10.64
CA TYR A 22 -9.48 -5.57 -9.37
C TYR A 22 -9.34 -6.69 -8.33
N ASN A 23 -10.36 -7.54 -8.19
CA ASN A 23 -10.35 -8.64 -7.24
C ASN A 23 -9.31 -9.72 -7.57
N ILE A 24 -9.05 -9.99 -8.85
CA ILE A 24 -7.97 -10.89 -9.27
C ILE A 24 -6.61 -10.34 -8.84
N TRP A 25 -6.37 -9.04 -9.04
CA TRP A 25 -5.13 -8.40 -8.59
C TRP A 25 -4.96 -8.47 -7.08
N LEU A 26 -5.99 -8.15 -6.31
CA LEU A 26 -5.95 -8.30 -4.85
C LEU A 26 -5.62 -9.74 -4.42
N PHE A 27 -6.17 -10.74 -5.12
CA PHE A 27 -5.90 -12.15 -4.86
C PHE A 27 -4.44 -12.52 -5.11
N VAL A 28 -3.87 -12.10 -6.25
CA VAL A 28 -2.46 -12.35 -6.59
C VAL A 28 -1.52 -11.71 -5.57
N LEU A 29 -1.80 -10.46 -5.17
CA LEU A 29 -0.99 -9.74 -4.20
C LEU A 29 -1.07 -10.35 -2.80
N TYR A 30 -2.26 -10.80 -2.39
CA TYR A 30 -2.43 -11.55 -1.15
C TYR A 30 -1.66 -12.88 -1.18
N GLY A 31 -1.74 -13.62 -2.29
CA GLY A 31 -0.99 -14.86 -2.49
C GLY A 31 0.52 -14.64 -2.39
N ALA A 32 1.06 -13.64 -3.09
CA ALA A 32 2.47 -13.27 -3.03
C ALA A 32 2.92 -12.90 -1.60
N ARG A 33 2.07 -12.15 -0.87
CA ARG A 33 2.33 -11.78 0.52
C ARG A 33 2.33 -12.99 1.46
N ARG A 34 1.41 -13.93 1.29
CA ARG A 34 1.35 -15.15 2.12
C ARG A 34 2.59 -16.04 1.92
N ILE A 35 3.05 -16.17 0.68
CA ILE A 35 4.30 -16.88 0.35
C ILE A 35 5.51 -16.17 1.01
N SER A 36 5.53 -14.84 0.98
CA SER A 36 6.57 -14.07 1.67
C SER A 36 6.54 -14.25 3.19
N GLN A 37 5.36 -14.32 3.81
CA GLN A 37 5.24 -14.55 5.26
C GLN A 37 5.75 -15.93 5.69
N THR A 38 5.54 -16.95 4.87
CA THR A 38 6.08 -18.30 5.14
C THR A 38 7.61 -18.36 5.03
N ALA A 39 8.24 -17.38 4.38
CA ALA A 39 9.70 -17.32 4.24
C ALA A 39 10.40 -16.59 5.42
N MET A 40 9.67 -15.86 6.28
CA MET A 40 10.27 -15.15 7.42
C MET A 40 10.35 -16.07 8.66
N GLN A 41 11.55 -16.21 9.24
CA GLN A 41 11.76 -17.20 10.31
C GLN A 41 11.51 -16.69 11.75
N LYS A 42 11.65 -15.39 12.10
CA LYS A 42 11.24 -14.69 13.37
C LYS A 42 11.29 -13.16 13.15
N PRO A 43 10.69 -12.22 13.94
CA PRO A 43 10.05 -12.27 15.27
C PRO A 43 8.52 -12.01 15.28
N GLN A 44 7.87 -12.38 16.39
CA GLN A 44 6.41 -12.44 16.57
C GLN A 44 5.66 -11.10 16.34
N LEU A 45 6.29 -9.95 16.61
CA LEU A 45 5.65 -8.63 16.42
C LEU A 45 5.55 -8.22 14.95
N ILE A 46 6.56 -8.55 14.14
CA ILE A 46 6.54 -8.29 12.69
C ILE A 46 5.50 -9.19 12.03
N LEU A 47 5.44 -10.45 12.46
CA LEU A 47 4.39 -11.37 12.03
C LEU A 47 3.00 -10.85 12.43
N LEU A 48 2.82 -10.32 13.65
CA LEU A 48 1.56 -9.74 14.13
C LEU A 48 1.13 -8.50 13.32
N CYS A 49 2.04 -7.56 13.07
CA CYS A 49 1.72 -6.41 12.21
C CYS A 49 1.42 -6.88 10.76
N CYS A 50 2.15 -7.87 10.26
CA CYS A 50 1.93 -8.42 8.94
C CYS A 50 0.60 -9.17 8.83
N THR A 51 0.17 -9.89 9.87
CA THR A 51 -1.12 -10.59 9.94
C THR A 51 -2.28 -9.63 10.15
N MET A 52 -2.13 -8.57 10.95
CA MET A 52 -3.14 -7.51 11.08
C MET A 52 -3.39 -6.80 9.74
N VAL A 53 -2.31 -6.42 9.03
CA VAL A 53 -2.43 -5.86 7.68
C VAL A 53 -3.08 -6.88 6.73
N SER A 54 -2.66 -8.15 6.76
CA SER A 54 -3.28 -9.20 5.93
C SER A 54 -4.77 -9.45 6.26
N ALA A 55 -5.18 -9.30 7.52
CA ALA A 55 -6.57 -9.44 7.94
C ALA A 55 -7.43 -8.26 7.46
N CYS A 56 -6.89 -7.04 7.48
CA CYS A 56 -7.55 -5.88 6.87
C CYS A 56 -7.71 -6.08 5.36
N PHE A 57 -6.68 -6.56 4.65
CA PHE A 57 -6.75 -6.91 3.22
C PHE A 57 -7.81 -7.96 2.90
N TRP A 58 -7.90 -8.99 3.73
CA TRP A 58 -8.89 -10.05 3.59
C TRP A 58 -10.32 -9.52 3.69
N ASN A 59 -10.58 -8.59 4.62
CA ASN A 59 -11.91 -7.99 4.76
C ASN A 59 -12.32 -7.20 3.51
N ILE A 60 -11.40 -6.45 2.90
CA ILE A 60 -11.67 -5.73 1.64
C ILE A 60 -11.99 -6.72 0.52
N PHE A 61 -11.14 -7.73 0.35
CA PHE A 61 -11.34 -8.75 -0.68
C PHE A 61 -12.70 -9.44 -0.56
N VAL A 62 -13.11 -9.82 0.65
CA VAL A 62 -14.41 -10.48 0.87
C VAL A 62 -15.56 -9.52 0.53
N VAL A 63 -15.47 -8.25 0.94
CA VAL A 63 -16.52 -7.26 0.66
C VAL A 63 -16.62 -6.96 -0.85
N CYS A 64 -15.48 -6.84 -1.54
CA CYS A 64 -15.43 -6.63 -2.99
C CYS A 64 -15.92 -7.85 -3.77
N LEU A 65 -15.52 -9.06 -3.36
CA LEU A 65 -15.94 -10.29 -4.02
C LEU A 65 -17.45 -10.53 -3.88
N VAL A 66 -18.01 -10.29 -2.70
CA VAL A 66 -19.45 -10.50 -2.48
C VAL A 66 -20.28 -9.52 -3.31
N ASP A 67 -19.84 -8.27 -3.43
CA ASP A 67 -20.48 -7.28 -4.28
C ASP A 67 -20.51 -7.72 -5.76
N ASP A 68 -19.36 -8.11 -6.31
CA ASP A 68 -19.24 -8.60 -7.69
C ASP A 68 -20.08 -9.84 -7.95
N LEU A 69 -20.11 -10.77 -7.00
CA LEU A 69 -20.92 -11.97 -7.09
C LEU A 69 -22.42 -11.64 -7.09
N LEU A 70 -22.85 -10.64 -6.31
CA LEU A 70 -24.24 -10.19 -6.29
C LEU A 70 -24.60 -9.46 -7.59
N LEU A 71 -23.75 -8.54 -8.06
CA LEU A 71 -23.93 -7.85 -9.34
C LEU A 71 -23.97 -8.85 -10.51
N THR A 72 -23.09 -9.85 -10.51
CA THR A 72 -23.05 -10.86 -11.57
C THR A 72 -24.27 -11.78 -11.50
N LYS A 73 -24.63 -12.25 -10.31
CA LYS A 73 -25.76 -13.16 -10.11
C LYS A 73 -27.09 -12.51 -10.49
N TYR A 74 -27.36 -11.32 -9.96
CA TYR A 74 -28.65 -10.66 -10.16
C TYR A 74 -28.68 -9.84 -11.47
N GLY A 75 -27.52 -9.39 -11.96
CA GLY A 75 -27.42 -8.60 -13.18
C GLY A 75 -27.33 -9.43 -14.46
N PHE A 76 -26.67 -10.60 -14.44
CA PHE A 76 -26.47 -11.42 -15.66
C PHE A 76 -27.08 -12.82 -15.60
N ILE A 77 -27.07 -13.47 -14.44
CA ILE A 77 -27.48 -14.89 -14.33
C ILE A 77 -28.99 -15.02 -14.08
N GLN A 78 -29.54 -14.22 -13.18
CA GLN A 78 -30.96 -14.31 -12.81
C GLN A 78 -31.80 -13.40 -13.70
N THR A 79 -32.55 -13.99 -14.63
CA THR A 79 -33.42 -13.25 -15.54
C THR A 79 -34.71 -12.81 -14.84
N SER A 80 -34.99 -11.51 -14.83
CA SER A 80 -36.28 -10.96 -14.37
C SER A 80 -37.31 -10.97 -15.50
N LYS A 81 -38.57 -11.31 -15.18
CA LYS A 81 -39.69 -11.20 -16.14
C LYS A 81 -40.08 -9.73 -16.43
N ALA A 82 -39.61 -8.79 -15.61
CA ALA A 82 -39.97 -7.38 -15.67
C ALA A 82 -39.05 -6.52 -16.57
N GLY A 83 -38.10 -7.14 -17.28
CA GLY A 83 -37.17 -6.44 -18.19
C GLY A 83 -35.80 -6.15 -17.58
N LEU A 84 -34.88 -5.67 -18.44
CA LEU A 84 -33.44 -5.54 -18.13
C LEU A 84 -33.14 -4.45 -17.10
N PHE A 85 -33.83 -3.32 -17.15
CA PHE A 85 -33.64 -2.22 -16.19
C PHE A 85 -34.02 -2.64 -14.77
N VAL A 86 -35.15 -3.32 -14.61
CA VAL A 86 -35.61 -3.84 -13.31
C VAL A 86 -34.63 -4.89 -12.76
N GLN A 87 -34.05 -5.71 -13.63
CA GLN A 87 -33.00 -6.65 -13.25
C GLN A 87 -31.75 -5.94 -12.71
N GLY A 88 -31.32 -4.85 -13.37
CA GLY A 88 -30.22 -4.01 -12.90
C GLY A 88 -30.49 -3.35 -11.55
N GLU A 89 -31.70 -2.81 -11.34
CA GLU A 89 -32.09 -2.22 -10.06
C GLU A 89 -32.11 -3.25 -8.92
N ILE A 90 -32.58 -4.47 -9.18
CA ILE A 90 -32.54 -5.56 -8.20
C ILE A 90 -31.09 -5.89 -7.85
N ALA A 91 -30.19 -5.96 -8.83
CA ALA A 91 -28.78 -6.22 -8.60
C ALA A 91 -28.15 -5.15 -7.70
N LEU A 92 -28.36 -3.86 -8.02
CA LEU A 92 -27.88 -2.75 -7.22
C LEU A 92 -28.46 -2.74 -5.80
N THR A 93 -29.76 -3.03 -5.66
CA THR A 93 -30.41 -3.10 -4.33
C THR A 93 -29.83 -4.20 -3.46
N LYS A 94 -29.49 -5.35 -4.06
CA LYS A 94 -28.87 -6.48 -3.33
C LYS A 94 -27.40 -6.21 -3.00
N ALA A 95 -26.69 -5.51 -3.88
CA ALA A 95 -25.30 -5.09 -3.73
C ALA A 95 -25.13 -3.92 -2.73
N PHE A 96 -26.16 -3.11 -2.52
CA PHE A 96 -26.09 -1.83 -1.79
C PHE A 96 -25.32 -1.86 -0.47
N VAL A 97 -25.59 -2.84 0.41
CA VAL A 97 -24.90 -2.95 1.72
C VAL A 97 -23.41 -3.19 1.53
N TRP A 98 -23.04 -4.01 0.55
CA TRP A 98 -21.65 -4.33 0.24
C TRP A 98 -20.94 -3.14 -0.40
N GLN A 99 -21.59 -2.42 -1.30
CA GLN A 99 -21.08 -1.16 -1.85
C GLN A 99 -20.81 -0.13 -0.74
N ARG A 100 -21.70 -0.02 0.25
CA ARG A 100 -21.48 0.86 1.42
C ARG A 100 -20.28 0.43 2.26
N LEU A 101 -20.10 -0.88 2.47
CA LEU A 101 -18.92 -1.40 3.16
C LEU A 101 -17.62 -1.19 2.36
N GLN A 102 -17.69 -1.28 1.02
CA GLN A 102 -16.55 -0.98 0.15
C GLN A 102 -16.07 0.47 0.31
N LEU A 103 -17.00 1.44 0.39
CA LEU A 103 -16.68 2.86 0.56
C LEU A 103 -15.84 3.15 1.81
N LEU A 104 -16.02 2.39 2.89
CA LEU A 104 -15.19 2.52 4.10
C LEU A 104 -13.85 1.81 3.96
N SER A 105 -13.83 0.71 3.22
CA SER A 105 -12.68 -0.20 3.13
C SER A 105 -11.46 0.43 2.44
N GLY A 106 -11.66 1.09 1.29
CA GLY A 106 -10.58 1.72 0.51
C GLY A 106 -9.84 2.82 1.28
N PRO A 107 -10.55 3.81 1.84
CA PRO A 107 -10.01 4.83 2.71
C PRO A 107 -9.19 4.27 3.87
N ILE A 108 -9.72 3.31 4.62
CA ILE A 108 -8.99 2.68 5.74
C ILE A 108 -7.66 2.10 5.28
N MET A 109 -7.63 1.44 4.12
CA MET A 109 -6.41 0.86 3.58
C MET A 109 -5.36 1.92 3.21
N SER A 110 -5.79 2.97 2.53
CA SER A 110 -4.91 4.08 2.18
C SER A 110 -4.31 4.73 3.45
N ARG A 111 -5.08 4.85 4.54
CA ARG A 111 -4.59 5.36 5.83
C ARG A 111 -3.58 4.42 6.48
N MET A 112 -3.77 3.11 6.37
CA MET A 112 -2.77 2.15 6.85
C MET A 112 -1.46 2.28 6.08
N SER A 113 -1.53 2.49 4.76
CA SER A 113 -0.35 2.77 3.92
C SER A 113 0.36 4.05 4.39
N ASP A 114 -0.37 5.17 4.49
CA ASP A 114 0.17 6.47 4.91
C ASP A 114 0.72 6.44 6.35
N ALA A 115 0.09 5.66 7.24
CA ALA A 115 0.58 5.43 8.61
C ALA A 115 1.93 4.70 8.64
N ILE A 116 2.10 3.68 7.79
CA ILE A 116 3.39 2.98 7.69
C ILE A 116 4.45 3.92 7.12
N VAL A 117 4.10 4.74 6.13
CA VAL A 117 5.01 5.73 5.56
C VAL A 117 5.50 6.69 6.64
N THR A 118 4.57 7.26 7.40
CA THR A 118 4.82 8.19 8.51
C THR A 118 5.62 7.54 9.64
N TRP A 119 5.31 6.30 9.99
CA TRP A 119 6.02 5.54 11.01
C TRP A 119 7.53 5.42 10.70
N ARG A 120 7.92 5.28 9.43
CA ARG A 120 9.34 5.21 9.05
C ARG A 120 10.08 6.51 9.31
N ALA A 121 9.47 7.64 9.00
CA ALA A 121 10.04 8.93 9.36
C ALA A 121 10.08 9.10 10.88
N TRP A 122 9.04 8.66 11.59
CA TRP A 122 9.00 8.73 13.05
C TRP A 122 10.16 7.99 13.73
N VAL A 123 10.46 6.78 13.27
CA VAL A 123 11.58 5.96 13.80
C VAL A 123 12.94 6.61 13.53
N MET A 124 13.10 7.33 12.41
CA MET A 124 14.36 8.03 12.09
C MET A 124 14.63 9.28 12.95
N TRP A 125 13.60 9.82 13.59
CA TRP A 125 13.67 11.04 14.38
C TRP A 125 13.23 10.79 15.83
N PRO A 126 14.00 9.99 16.61
CA PRO A 126 13.62 9.63 17.98
C PRO A 126 13.61 10.82 18.95
N THR A 127 14.49 11.80 18.72
CA THR A 127 14.73 12.91 19.66
C THR A 127 14.09 14.24 19.25
N ASN A 128 13.71 14.41 17.97
CA ASN A 128 13.19 15.69 17.47
C ASN A 128 11.66 15.78 17.61
N LYS A 129 11.21 16.50 18.65
CA LYS A 129 9.77 16.68 18.96
C LYS A 129 9.01 17.43 17.86
N LEU A 130 9.64 18.37 17.15
CA LEU A 130 8.97 19.14 16.09
C LEU A 130 8.62 18.27 14.88
N VAL A 131 9.54 17.39 14.47
CA VAL A 131 9.29 16.45 13.36
C VAL A 131 8.17 15.49 13.73
N ARG A 132 8.18 14.97 14.96
CA ARG A 132 7.10 14.10 15.46
C ARG A 132 5.74 14.80 15.49
N LEU A 133 5.69 16.04 15.98
CA LEU A 133 4.45 16.83 15.98
C LEU A 133 3.94 17.06 14.55
N THR A 134 4.84 17.37 13.61
CA THR A 134 4.51 17.55 12.20
C THR A 134 3.92 16.27 11.59
N LEU A 135 4.54 15.11 11.88
CA LEU A 135 4.05 13.80 11.40
C LEU A 135 2.68 13.44 11.98
N ILE A 136 2.42 13.72 13.27
CA ILE A 136 1.09 13.52 13.87
C ILE A 136 0.08 14.44 13.21
N PHE A 137 0.41 15.72 13.06
CA PHE A 137 -0.49 16.69 12.44
C PHE A 137 -0.87 16.27 11.01
N LEU A 138 0.11 15.83 10.22
CA LEU A 138 -0.10 15.31 8.86
C LEU A 138 -1.06 14.11 8.83
N MET A 139 -0.86 13.13 9.71
CA MET A 139 -1.74 11.95 9.78
C MET A 139 -3.16 12.30 10.24
N VAL A 140 -3.29 13.20 11.21
CA VAL A 140 -4.60 13.66 11.69
C VAL A 140 -5.31 14.45 10.60
N SER A 141 -4.64 15.38 9.92
CA SER A 141 -5.25 16.16 8.84
C SER A 141 -5.72 15.25 7.71
N ASP A 142 -4.92 14.27 7.32
CA ASP A 142 -5.24 13.32 6.27
C ASP A 142 -6.43 12.42 6.64
N THR A 143 -6.49 11.96 7.89
CA THR A 143 -7.63 11.19 8.40
C THR A 143 -8.91 12.03 8.42
N VAL A 144 -8.85 13.25 8.96
CA VAL A 144 -10.02 14.12 9.09
C VAL A 144 -10.61 14.50 7.73
N VAL A 145 -9.76 14.82 6.75
CA VAL A 145 -10.24 15.22 5.41
C VAL A 145 -10.98 14.06 4.73
N VAL A 146 -10.42 12.86 4.77
CA VAL A 146 -11.05 11.68 4.12
C VAL A 146 -12.32 11.23 4.82
N PHE A 147 -12.32 11.09 6.14
CA PHE A 147 -13.56 10.70 6.84
C PHE A 147 -14.61 11.81 6.81
N GLY A 148 -14.18 13.07 6.78
CA GLY A 148 -15.06 14.20 6.55
C GLY A 148 -15.76 14.09 5.21
N ASP A 149 -15.00 13.85 4.13
CA ASP A 149 -15.52 13.69 2.78
C ASP A 149 -16.56 12.57 2.67
N ILE A 150 -16.26 11.37 3.18
CA ILE A 150 -17.19 10.24 3.23
C ILE A 150 -18.50 10.63 3.95
N LEU A 151 -18.39 11.34 5.07
CA LEU A 151 -19.55 11.77 5.84
C LEU A 151 -20.37 12.85 5.11
N PHE A 152 -19.72 13.77 4.40
CA PHE A 152 -20.38 14.81 3.63
C PHE A 152 -21.11 14.25 2.39
N ASP A 153 -20.53 13.23 1.75
CA ASP A 153 -21.14 12.53 0.61
C ASP A 153 -22.38 11.74 1.02
N GLU A 154 -22.39 11.19 2.24
CA GLU A 154 -23.55 10.49 2.79
C GLU A 154 -24.66 11.44 3.26
N LEU A 155 -24.32 12.68 3.65
CA LEU A 155 -25.24 13.68 4.20
C LEU A 155 -25.82 14.69 3.18
N THR A 156 -25.88 14.35 1.90
CA THR A 156 -26.78 14.97 0.88
C THR A 156 -26.28 16.23 0.13
N PHE A 157 -24.97 16.48 -0.04
CA PHE A 157 -24.46 17.58 -0.89
C PHE A 157 -23.58 17.10 -2.07
N PRO A 158 -24.17 16.54 -3.15
CA PRO A 158 -23.43 15.95 -4.28
C PRO A 158 -22.54 16.94 -5.06
N ASN A 159 -22.73 18.25 -4.87
CA ASN A 159 -21.92 19.30 -5.51
C ASN A 159 -20.62 19.63 -4.73
N LEU A 160 -20.47 19.16 -3.48
CA LEU A 160 -19.25 19.32 -2.68
C LEU A 160 -18.33 18.08 -2.71
N SER A 161 -18.88 16.91 -3.05
CA SER A 161 -18.17 15.62 -3.19
C SER A 161 -16.84 15.74 -3.95
N ARG A 162 -16.85 16.34 -5.14
CA ARG A 162 -15.63 16.51 -5.95
C ARG A 162 -14.55 17.35 -5.28
N SER A 163 -14.95 18.35 -4.50
CA SER A 163 -13.98 19.23 -3.81
C SER A 163 -13.34 18.51 -2.62
N GLY A 164 -14.07 17.60 -1.97
CA GLY A 164 -13.58 16.81 -0.86
C GLY A 164 -12.68 15.65 -1.33
N ASP A 165 -13.07 14.92 -2.38
CA ASP A 165 -12.23 13.89 -3.03
C ASP A 165 -10.86 14.45 -3.45
N LEU A 166 -10.87 15.62 -4.10
CA LEU A 166 -9.63 16.29 -4.52
C LEU A 166 -8.81 16.75 -3.33
N ALA A 167 -9.44 17.32 -2.30
CA ALA A 167 -8.74 17.74 -1.09
C ALA A 167 -8.10 16.54 -0.37
N ALA A 168 -8.82 15.44 -0.25
CA ALA A 168 -8.33 14.18 0.31
C ALA A 168 -7.11 13.66 -0.44
N ALA A 169 -7.20 13.57 -1.77
CA ALA A 169 -6.10 13.11 -2.61
C ALA A 169 -4.86 14.03 -2.49
N VAL A 170 -5.06 15.35 -2.53
CA VAL A 170 -3.97 16.33 -2.41
C VAL A 170 -3.30 16.27 -1.03
N VAL A 171 -4.08 16.18 0.04
CA VAL A 171 -3.55 16.08 1.41
C VAL A 171 -2.71 14.82 1.56
N SER A 172 -3.19 13.66 1.08
CA SER A 172 -2.43 12.41 1.14
C SER A 172 -1.11 12.46 0.35
N VAL A 173 -1.12 13.11 -0.82
CA VAL A 173 0.10 13.37 -1.61
C VAL A 173 1.08 14.25 -0.82
N ILE A 174 0.61 15.33 -0.19
CA ILE A 174 1.44 16.22 0.62
C ILE A 174 2.09 15.45 1.78
N VAL A 175 1.33 14.61 2.48
CA VAL A 175 1.83 13.76 3.58
C VAL A 175 2.96 12.86 3.09
N ASN A 176 2.77 12.20 1.96
CA ASN A 176 3.76 11.30 1.38
C ASN A 176 5.03 12.03 0.92
N ILE A 177 4.88 13.21 0.29
CA ILE A 177 6.01 14.05 -0.11
C ILE A 177 6.81 14.50 1.11
N ILE A 178 6.15 15.12 2.11
CA ILE A 178 6.84 15.64 3.30
C ILE A 178 7.55 14.52 4.05
N THR A 179 6.89 13.37 4.21
CA THR A 179 7.47 12.22 4.89
C THR A 179 8.71 11.70 4.16
N THR A 180 8.64 11.57 2.83
CA THR A 180 9.78 11.15 2.00
C THR A 180 10.93 12.15 2.06
N LEU A 181 10.63 13.46 2.04
CA LEU A 181 11.63 14.52 2.16
C LEU A 181 12.31 14.52 3.54
N LEU A 182 11.57 14.29 4.63
CA LEU A 182 12.15 14.20 5.98
C LEU A 182 13.12 13.01 6.11
N ILE A 183 12.80 11.89 5.47
CA ILE A 183 13.68 10.72 5.39
C ILE A 183 14.92 11.05 4.55
N ALA A 184 14.75 11.68 3.38
CA ALA A 184 15.83 12.08 2.50
C ALA A 184 16.80 13.08 3.17
N PHE A 185 16.26 14.07 3.87
CA PHE A 185 17.04 15.05 4.63
C PHE A 185 17.89 14.38 5.72
N LYS A 186 17.31 13.42 6.45
CA LYS A 186 18.05 12.66 7.45
C LYS A 186 19.18 11.84 6.84
N ALA A 187 18.90 11.15 5.73
CA ALA A 187 19.89 10.35 5.01
C ALA A 187 21.03 11.21 4.46
N TRP A 188 20.72 12.39 3.92
CA TRP A 188 21.70 13.36 3.44
C TRP A 188 22.66 13.79 4.55
N HIS A 189 22.12 14.22 5.69
CA HIS A 189 22.93 14.66 6.81
C HIS A 189 23.78 13.53 7.42
N TYR A 190 23.23 12.31 7.46
CA TYR A 190 24.00 11.12 7.86
C TYR A 190 25.16 10.85 6.90
N ARG A 191 24.91 10.89 5.57
CA ARG A 191 25.95 10.73 4.54
C ARG A 191 27.04 11.80 4.64
N GLN A 192 26.67 13.04 4.95
CA GLN A 192 27.61 14.14 5.07
C GLN A 192 28.56 13.93 6.26
N ARG A 193 28.03 13.42 7.39
CA ARG A 193 28.84 13.05 8.56
C ARG A 193 29.75 11.85 8.30
N THR A 194 29.28 10.80 7.61
CA THR A 194 30.13 9.63 7.31
C THR A 194 31.22 9.96 6.29
N LYS A 195 30.93 10.84 5.32
CA LYS A 195 31.91 11.33 4.35
C LYS A 195 33.05 12.10 5.01
N GLN A 196 32.77 12.84 6.09
CA GLN A 196 33.79 13.54 6.88
C GLN A 196 34.76 12.59 7.62
N VAL A 197 34.33 11.36 7.90
CA VAL A 197 35.14 10.36 8.64
C VAL A 197 35.74 9.30 7.70
N ASN A 198 35.58 9.47 6.38
CA ASN A 198 36.02 8.52 5.33
C ASN A 198 35.51 7.07 5.53
N ILE A 199 34.40 6.91 6.26
CA ILE A 199 33.72 5.63 6.41
C ILE A 199 32.87 5.47 5.15
N GLY A 200 33.09 4.38 4.40
CA GLY A 200 32.31 4.04 3.22
C GLY A 200 30.80 3.93 3.51
N LEU A 201 30.00 3.62 2.48
CA LEU A 201 28.55 3.56 2.61
C LEU A 201 28.11 2.53 3.68
N THR A 202 27.65 2.99 4.84
CA THR A 202 27.23 2.10 5.93
C THR A 202 25.95 1.35 5.56
N LYS A 203 25.74 0.18 6.19
CA LYS A 203 24.53 -0.63 5.98
C LYS A 203 23.26 0.18 6.22
N SER A 204 23.24 1.02 7.26
CA SER A 204 22.13 1.90 7.60
C SER A 204 21.83 2.94 6.51
N LEU A 205 22.86 3.51 5.87
CA LEU A 205 22.66 4.46 4.76
C LEU A 205 22.08 3.78 3.51
N ARG A 206 22.49 2.54 3.21
CA ARG A 206 21.89 1.75 2.11
C ARG A 206 20.41 1.45 2.37
N ILE A 207 20.03 1.18 3.61
CA ILE A 207 18.63 0.95 3.99
C ILE A 207 17.83 2.24 3.88
N MET A 208 18.36 3.37 4.37
CA MET A 208 17.72 4.68 4.23
C MET A 208 17.50 5.05 2.75
N LEU A 209 18.49 4.83 1.88
CA LEU A 209 18.38 5.08 0.44
C LEU A 209 17.29 4.23 -0.21
N LEU A 210 17.23 2.93 0.12
CA LEU A 210 16.19 2.05 -0.37
C LEU A 210 14.79 2.55 0.02
N TRP A 211 14.61 3.06 1.25
CA TRP A 211 13.32 3.61 1.69
C TRP A 211 12.94 4.88 0.92
N ILE A 212 13.93 5.70 0.56
CA ILE A 212 13.73 6.91 -0.25
C ILE A 212 13.32 6.53 -1.67
N GLU A 213 14.09 5.66 -2.34
CA GLU A 213 13.84 5.25 -3.73
C GLU A 213 12.42 4.70 -3.92
N SER A 214 12.02 3.80 -3.01
CA SER A 214 10.69 3.20 -3.00
C SER A 214 9.59 4.19 -2.60
N GLY A 215 9.88 5.16 -1.71
CA GLY A 215 8.95 6.23 -1.33
C GLY A 215 8.69 7.20 -2.47
N VAL A 216 9.72 7.51 -3.26
CA VAL A 216 9.61 8.32 -4.48
C VAL A 216 8.76 7.61 -5.53
N ILE A 217 8.99 6.32 -5.78
CA ILE A 217 8.16 5.54 -6.74
C ILE A 217 6.69 5.56 -6.33
N TYR A 218 6.39 5.30 -5.05
CA TYR A 218 5.02 5.37 -4.53
C TYR A 218 4.40 6.75 -4.71
N THR A 219 5.16 7.81 -4.39
CA THR A 219 4.71 9.19 -4.51
C THR A 219 4.41 9.57 -5.97
N ILE A 220 5.19 9.09 -6.94
CA ILE A 220 4.94 9.31 -8.38
C ILE A 220 3.59 8.71 -8.78
N PHE A 221 3.32 7.45 -8.44
CA PHE A 221 2.03 6.82 -8.76
C PHE A 221 0.87 7.53 -8.07
N HIS A 222 1.06 7.98 -6.84
CA HIS A 222 0.02 8.69 -6.10
C HIS A 222 -0.28 10.07 -6.72
N VAL A 223 0.75 10.81 -7.14
CA VAL A 223 0.58 12.09 -7.87
C VAL A 223 -0.15 11.86 -9.19
N LEU A 224 0.22 10.83 -9.95
CA LEU A 224 -0.48 10.48 -11.18
C LEU A 224 -1.95 10.20 -10.91
N PHE A 225 -2.26 9.39 -9.89
CA PHE A 225 -3.64 9.15 -9.47
C PHE A 225 -4.39 10.44 -9.17
N THR A 226 -3.83 11.36 -8.38
CA THR A 226 -4.46 12.65 -8.06
C THR A 226 -4.71 13.52 -9.30
N ILE A 227 -3.81 13.50 -10.28
CA ILE A 227 -4.02 14.20 -11.55
C ILE A 227 -5.23 13.61 -12.29
N PHE A 228 -5.37 12.29 -12.31
CA PHE A 228 -6.52 11.65 -12.96
C PHE A 228 -7.84 11.85 -12.21
N VAL A 229 -7.82 11.92 -10.87
CA VAL A 229 -8.98 12.38 -10.08
C VAL A 229 -9.42 13.79 -10.49
N PHE A 230 -8.46 14.69 -10.74
CA PHE A 230 -8.77 16.05 -11.21
C PHE A 230 -9.36 16.05 -12.64
N LEU A 231 -8.80 15.21 -13.52
CA LEU A 231 -9.18 15.12 -14.94
C LEU A 231 -10.48 14.36 -15.20
N ASP A 232 -10.93 13.51 -14.28
CA ASP A 232 -12.19 12.77 -14.41
C ASP A 232 -13.38 13.75 -14.32
N ALA A 233 -13.73 14.32 -15.49
CA ALA A 233 -14.92 15.15 -15.67
C ALA A 233 -16.08 14.23 -16.07
N PRO A 234 -17.23 14.28 -15.37
CA PRO A 234 -18.32 13.34 -15.58
C PRO A 234 -19.04 13.65 -16.89
N VAL A 235 -18.53 13.15 -18.02
CA VAL A 235 -19.37 12.94 -19.20
C VAL A 235 -20.09 11.62 -18.97
N LYS A 236 -21.22 11.71 -18.25
CA LYS A 236 -22.11 10.58 -17.98
C LYS A 236 -22.43 9.86 -19.30
N GLY A 237 -22.09 8.57 -19.38
CA GLY A 237 -22.53 7.68 -20.47
C GLY A 237 -21.45 7.29 -21.49
N THR A 238 -20.23 7.83 -21.41
CA THR A 238 -19.11 7.38 -22.25
C THR A 238 -17.91 7.02 -21.39
N PHE A 239 -17.53 5.74 -21.37
CA PHE A 239 -16.24 5.28 -20.85
C PHE A 239 -15.13 5.98 -21.65
N SER A 240 -14.56 7.04 -21.07
CA SER A 240 -13.39 7.70 -21.60
C SER A 240 -12.14 6.92 -21.20
N GLY A 241 -11.07 6.98 -22.01
CA GLY A 241 -9.75 6.45 -21.60
C GLY A 241 -9.26 7.05 -20.27
N VAL A 242 -9.78 8.21 -19.88
CA VAL A 242 -9.51 8.85 -18.59
C VAL A 242 -10.06 8.03 -17.41
N ASP A 243 -11.32 7.58 -17.46
CA ASP A 243 -11.94 6.77 -16.39
C ASP A 243 -11.23 5.42 -16.25
N VAL A 244 -10.89 4.78 -17.37
CA VAL A 244 -10.10 3.54 -17.37
C VAL A 244 -8.74 3.75 -16.71
N THR A 245 -8.05 4.84 -17.07
CA THR A 245 -6.72 5.14 -16.51
C THR A 245 -6.80 5.50 -15.03
N TYR A 246 -7.81 6.26 -14.62
CA TYR A 246 -8.10 6.57 -13.22
C TYR A 246 -8.27 5.29 -12.39
N ARG A 247 -9.14 4.38 -12.85
CA ARG A 247 -9.38 3.08 -12.19
C ARG A 247 -8.09 2.26 -12.10
N LEU A 248 -7.32 2.16 -13.17
CA LEU A 248 -6.04 1.43 -13.17
C LEU A 248 -5.02 2.05 -12.20
N LEU A 249 -4.91 3.37 -12.17
CA LEU A 249 -4.00 4.06 -11.24
C LEU A 249 -4.43 3.86 -9.78
N ALA A 250 -5.73 3.89 -9.49
CA ALA A 250 -6.25 3.57 -8.16
C ALA A 250 -5.78 2.18 -7.70
N GLN A 251 -5.87 1.18 -8.60
CA GLN A 251 -5.40 -0.18 -8.32
C GLN A 251 -3.90 -0.23 -8.05
N ILE A 252 -3.11 0.47 -8.85
CA ILE A 252 -1.65 0.54 -8.69
C ILE A 252 -1.30 1.18 -7.34
N VAL A 253 -1.90 2.31 -6.98
CA VAL A 253 -1.61 2.98 -5.70
C VAL A 253 -1.93 2.09 -4.51
N VAL A 254 -3.08 1.41 -4.51
CA VAL A 254 -3.45 0.45 -3.45
C VAL A 254 -2.46 -0.71 -3.40
N ALA A 255 -2.14 -1.31 -4.55
CA ALA A 255 -1.19 -2.42 -4.65
C ALA A 255 0.19 -2.04 -4.11
N PHE A 256 0.73 -0.91 -4.55
CA PHE A 256 2.02 -0.42 -4.09
C PHE A 256 1.99 -0.08 -2.60
N GLY A 257 0.94 0.58 -2.10
CA GLY A 257 0.77 0.85 -0.66
C GLY A 257 0.79 -0.42 0.21
N THR A 258 0.40 -1.55 -0.37
CA THR A 258 0.38 -2.87 0.29
C THR A 258 1.76 -3.54 0.33
N ILE A 259 2.39 -3.62 -0.83
CA ILE A 259 3.60 -4.42 -1.05
C ILE A 259 4.83 -3.66 -0.55
N TYR A 260 4.80 -2.34 -0.67
CA TYR A 260 5.94 -1.48 -0.37
C TYR A 260 6.44 -1.62 1.08
N PRO A 261 5.58 -1.50 2.11
CA PRO A 261 5.97 -1.82 3.48
C PRO A 261 6.63 -3.18 3.62
N LEU A 262 6.01 -4.21 3.04
CA LEU A 262 6.43 -5.59 3.16
C LEU A 262 7.82 -5.81 2.52
N ALA A 263 8.02 -5.32 1.30
CA ALA A 263 9.29 -5.41 0.58
C ALA A 263 10.42 -4.75 1.38
N VAL A 264 10.15 -3.57 1.96
CA VAL A 264 11.10 -2.88 2.83
C VAL A 264 11.44 -3.72 4.07
N PHE A 265 10.43 -4.28 4.74
CA PHE A 265 10.65 -5.11 5.92
C PHE A 265 11.46 -6.37 5.61
N ILE A 266 11.13 -7.11 4.55
CA ILE A 266 11.87 -8.30 4.13
C ILE A 266 13.34 -7.94 3.86
N ILE A 267 13.59 -6.86 3.12
CA ILE A 267 14.95 -6.47 2.77
C ILE A 267 15.76 -6.05 4.02
N VAL A 268 15.11 -5.44 5.01
CA VAL A 268 15.76 -5.11 6.28
C VAL A 268 16.06 -6.38 7.07
N ASP A 269 15.09 -7.29 7.20
CA ASP A 269 15.23 -8.55 7.94
C ASP A 269 16.33 -9.44 7.35
N GLN A 270 16.33 -9.65 6.03
CA GLN A 270 17.37 -10.40 5.32
C GLN A 270 18.76 -9.81 5.52
N LYS A 271 18.87 -8.47 5.46
CA LYS A 271 20.15 -7.80 5.68
C LYS A 271 20.63 -7.97 7.11
N MET A 272 19.74 -7.92 8.11
CA MET A 272 20.10 -8.10 9.52
C MET A 272 20.51 -9.55 9.81
N SER A 273 19.74 -10.52 9.29
CA SER A 273 20.05 -11.95 9.39
C SER A 273 21.42 -12.30 8.81
N MET A 274 21.75 -11.81 7.60
CA MET A 274 23.09 -12.02 7.01
C MET A 274 24.21 -11.40 7.86
N VAL A 275 23.97 -10.27 8.53
CA VAL A 275 24.98 -9.65 9.40
C VAL A 275 25.24 -10.53 10.62
N GLU A 276 24.20 -11.01 11.27
CA GLU A 276 24.29 -11.87 12.46
C GLU A 276 25.00 -13.18 12.13
N GLU A 277 24.71 -13.79 10.99
CA GLU A 277 25.38 -15.00 10.51
C GLU A 277 26.86 -14.77 10.21
N THR A 278 27.21 -13.64 9.59
CA THR A 278 28.63 -13.30 9.35
C THR A 278 29.37 -13.08 10.68
N MET A 279 28.71 -12.43 11.65
CA MET A 279 29.31 -12.12 12.96
C MET A 279 29.48 -13.38 13.81
N SER A 280 28.53 -14.31 13.77
CA SER A 280 28.64 -15.60 14.46
C SER A 280 29.76 -16.47 13.87
N LEU A 281 29.90 -16.51 12.54
CA LEU A 281 31.01 -17.22 11.87
C LEU A 281 32.39 -16.64 12.22
N VAL A 282 32.51 -15.31 12.25
CA VAL A 282 33.76 -14.64 12.66
C VAL A 282 34.09 -14.94 14.14
N THR A 283 33.09 -14.95 15.01
CA THR A 283 33.27 -15.24 16.44
C THR A 283 33.65 -16.71 16.68
N LEU A 284 33.09 -17.64 15.90
CA LEU A 284 33.44 -19.06 15.90
C LEU A 284 34.88 -19.28 15.43
N HIS A 285 35.32 -18.59 14.37
CA HIS A 285 36.68 -18.73 13.86
C HIS A 285 37.72 -18.09 14.80
N ALA A 286 37.36 -17.02 15.51
CA ALA A 286 38.23 -16.38 16.51
C ALA A 286 38.35 -17.17 17.82
N THR A 287 37.45 -18.12 18.09
CA THR A 287 37.48 -18.96 19.30
C THR A 287 38.07 -20.36 19.07
N GLN A 288 38.44 -20.73 17.84
CA GLN A 288 39.26 -21.92 17.60
C GLN A 288 40.73 -21.62 17.96
N PRO A 289 41.32 -22.31 18.96
CA PRO A 289 42.75 -22.17 19.26
C PRO A 289 43.56 -22.69 18.07
N GLU A 290 44.65 -21.98 17.70
CA GLU A 290 45.69 -22.54 16.83
C GLU A 290 46.17 -23.86 17.43
N GLU A 291 45.73 -24.97 16.85
CA GLU A 291 46.23 -26.30 17.21
C GLU A 291 47.69 -26.36 16.76
N SER A 292 48.56 -26.44 17.76
CA SER A 292 50.01 -26.36 17.73
C SER A 292 50.66 -27.14 16.58
N MET A 293 51.50 -26.46 15.78
CA MET A 293 52.55 -27.13 15.01
C MET A 293 53.45 -27.93 15.96
N PRO A 294 53.70 -29.23 15.71
CA PRO A 294 54.66 -29.97 16.50
C PRO A 294 56.07 -29.49 16.16
N MET A 295 56.75 -28.86 17.14
CA MET A 295 58.20 -28.66 17.07
C MET A 295 58.87 -30.04 17.07
N GLY A 296 59.43 -30.41 15.93
CA GLY A 296 60.29 -31.58 15.81
C GLY A 296 61.51 -31.43 16.71
N SER A 297 61.57 -32.26 17.74
CA SER A 297 62.79 -32.54 18.50
C SER A 297 63.74 -33.32 17.59
N GLY A 298 64.75 -32.63 17.06
CA GLY A 298 65.92 -33.28 16.46
C GLY A 298 66.90 -33.64 17.56
N ASP A 299 67.03 -34.94 17.80
CA ASP A 299 67.87 -35.58 18.81
C ASP A 299 69.36 -35.22 18.65
N SER A 300 70.00 -35.03 19.80
CA SER A 300 71.44 -35.03 19.97
C SER A 300 71.88 -36.40 20.50
N GLU A 301 72.52 -37.20 19.65
CA GLU A 301 73.55 -38.21 19.97
C GLU A 301 74.39 -38.51 18.73
#